data_AF-A0A8X6RZY8-F1
#
_entry.id   AF-A0A8X6RZY8-F1
#
_cell.length_a   1.000
_cell.length_b   1.000
_cell.length_c   1.000
_cell.angle_alpha   90.00
_cell.angle_beta   90.00
_cell.angle_gamma   90.00
#
_symmetry.space_group_name_H-M   'P 1'
#
loop_
_entity.id
_entity.type
_entity.pdbx_description
1 polymer ?
#
loop_
_entity_poly.entity_id
_entity_poly.type
_entity_poly.pdbx_seq_one_letter_code
_entity_poly.pdbx_strand_id
1 'polypeptide(L)' 'MDEILTTARDLELEVNEDDIEELIMGHEDELTTEQLQEMKNTKKHSEMCLLLNKRKPKEDQCRHMPLKIF' A
#
# COMPACT_ATOMS: atom_id res chain seq x y z
N MET A 1 -16.21 -18.59 -3.55
CA MET A 1 -16.30 -19.98 -4.02
C MET A 1 -17.06 -20.06 -5.35
N ASP A 2 -18.28 -19.54 -5.42
CA ASP A 2 -19.13 -19.59 -6.63
C ASP A 2 -18.47 -19.04 -7.92
N GLU A 3 -17.70 -17.96 -7.82
CA GLU A 3 -16.98 -17.39 -8.97
C GLU A 3 -15.92 -18.34 -9.54
N ILE A 4 -15.23 -19.08 -8.67
CA ILE A 4 -14.20 -20.05 -9.05
C ILE A 4 -14.85 -21.24 -9.76
N LEU A 5 -15.93 -21.78 -9.19
CA LEU A 5 -16.69 -22.89 -9.78
C LEU A 5 -17.34 -22.50 -11.11
N THR A 6 -17.84 -21.26 -11.21
CA THR A 6 -18.37 -20.72 -12.47
C THR A 6 -17.29 -20.62 -13.53
N THR A 7 -16.11 -20.08 -13.16
CA THR A 7 -14.96 -19.99 -14.08
C THR A 7 -14.48 -21.37 -14.51
N ALA A 8 -14.40 -22.34 -13.60
CA ALA A 8 -14.04 -23.72 -13.91
C ALA A 8 -15.03 -24.34 -14.92
N ARG A 9 -16.33 -24.09 -14.74
CA ARG A 9 -17.37 -24.53 -15.68
C ARG A 9 -17.23 -23.88 -17.06
N ASP A 10 -16.99 -22.57 -17.11
CA ASP A 10 -16.80 -21.84 -18.37
C ASP A 10 -15.56 -22.32 -19.14
N LEU A 11 -14.56 -22.83 -18.42
CA LEU A 11 -13.35 -23.44 -18.97
C LEU A 11 -13.47 -24.96 -19.19
N GLU A 12 -14.65 -25.54 -18.95
CA GLU A 12 -14.93 -26.98 -19.05
C GLU A 12 -13.96 -27.85 -18.23
N LEU A 13 -13.53 -27.34 -17.07
CA LEU A 13 -12.65 -28.05 -16.14
C LEU A 13 -13.46 -28.89 -15.16
N GLU A 14 -13.03 -30.13 -14.97
CA GLU A 14 -13.49 -30.97 -13.86
C GLU A 14 -12.71 -30.58 -12.60
N VAL A 15 -13.43 -30.12 -11.58
CA VAL A 15 -12.85 -29.65 -10.33
C VAL A 15 -13.49 -30.35 -9.14
N ASN A 16 -12.69 -30.62 -8.11
CA ASN A 16 -13.15 -31.09 -6.82
C ASN A 16 -13.27 -29.90 -5.87
N GLU A 17 -14.47 -29.68 -5.33
CA GLU A 17 -14.75 -28.54 -4.45
C GLU A 17 -13.95 -28.61 -3.15
N ASP A 18 -13.76 -29.82 -2.60
CA ASP A 18 -13.01 -30.03 -1.35
C ASP A 18 -11.53 -29.63 -1.53
N ASP A 19 -10.92 -29.99 -2.66
CA ASP A 19 -9.52 -29.66 -2.96
C ASP A 19 -9.35 -28.14 -3.14
N ILE A 20 -10.33 -27.47 -3.74
CA ILE A 20 -10.32 -26.00 -3.90
C ILE A 20 -10.45 -25.33 -2.53
N GLU A 21 -11.34 -25.81 -1.67
CA GLU A 21 -11.54 -25.24 -0.34
C GLU A 21 -10.29 -25.40 0.53
N GLU A 22 -9.65 -26.57 0.51
CA GLU A 22 -8.37 -26.81 1.20
C GLU A 22 -7.29 -25.83 0.73
N LEU A 23 -7.16 -25.62 -0.58
CA LEU A 23 -6.19 -24.67 -1.14
C LEU A 23 -6.46 -23.23 -0.72
N ILE A 24 -7.73 -22.81 -0.69
CA ILE A 24 -8.10 -21.44 -0.29
C ILE A 24 -7.78 -21.24 1.19
N MET A 25 -8.22 -22.15 2.06
CA MET A 25 -7.97 -22.04 3.50
C MET A 25 -6.48 -22.13 3.84
N GLY A 26 -5.72 -22.97 3.12
CA GLY A 26 -4.27 -23.11 3.33
C GLY A 26 -3.47 -21.83 3.07
N HIS A 27 -4.01 -20.91 2.28
CA HIS A 27 -3.38 -19.65 1.91
C HIS A 27 -4.14 -18.40 2.39
N GLU A 28 -5.14 -18.55 3.28
CA GLU A 28 -5.98 -17.42 3.73
C GLU A 28 -5.17 -16.31 4.43
N ASP A 29 -4.12 -16.69 5.15
CA ASP A 29 -3.23 -15.76 5.87
C ASP A 29 -2.12 -15.15 4.98
N GLU A 30 -2.00 -15.59 3.72
CA GLU A 30 -0.95 -15.12 2.82
C GLU A 30 -1.33 -13.81 2.12
N LEU A 31 -0.37 -12.88 2.04
CA LEU A 31 -0.57 -11.63 1.31
C LEU A 31 -0.47 -11.88 -0.19
N THR A 32 -1.44 -11.33 -0.93
CA THR A 32 -1.38 -11.33 -2.39
C THR A 32 -0.24 -10.44 -2.89
N THR A 33 0.25 -10.72 -4.09
CA THR A 33 1.27 -9.88 -4.76
C THR A 33 0.82 -8.42 -4.86
N GLU A 34 -0.47 -8.18 -5.09
CA GLU A 34 -1.06 -6.84 -5.15
C GLU A 34 -0.99 -6.13 -3.78
N GLN A 35 -1.37 -6.82 -2.70
CA GLN A 35 -1.28 -6.30 -1.34
C GLN A 35 0.17 -5.98 -0.97
N LEU A 36 1.12 -6.86 -1.30
CA LEU A 36 2.55 -6.61 -1.10
C LEU A 36 3.04 -5.40 -1.89
N GLN A 37 2.55 -5.22 -3.12
CA GLN A 37 2.88 -4.07 -3.95
C GLN A 37 2.28 -2.77 -3.41
N GLU A 38 1.05 -2.80 -2.89
CA GLU A 38 0.43 -1.67 -2.21
C GLU A 38 1.19 -1.28 -0.94
N MET A 39 1.58 -2.25 -0.11
CA MET A 39 2.43 -2.02 1.07
C MET A 39 3.78 -1.41 0.71
N LYS A 40 4.40 -1.89 -0.37
CA LYS A 40 5.65 -1.31 -0.88
C LYS A 40 5.47 0.13 -1.35
N ASN A 41 4.36 0.44 -2.02
CA ASN A 41 4.08 1.77 -2.54
C ASN A 41 3.71 2.75 -1.42
N THR A 42 2.89 2.34 -0.47
CA THR A 42 2.53 3.15 0.73
C THR A 42 3.77 3.46 1.58
N LYS A 43 4.70 2.52 1.73
CA LYS A 43 5.98 2.78 2.41
C LYS A 43 6.81 3.85 1.69
N LYS A 44 6.89 3.81 0.37
CA LYS A 44 7.58 4.86 -0.43
C LYS A 44 6.90 6.23 -0.30
N HIS A 45 5.57 6.27 -0.30
CA HIS A 45 4.83 7.52 -0.07
C HIS A 45 5.08 8.08 1.34
N SER A 46 5.12 7.23 2.36
CA SER A 46 5.44 7.62 3.74
C SER A 46 6.86 8.18 3.89
N GLU A 47 7.85 7.53 3.27
CA GLU A 47 9.25 8.01 3.26
C GLU A 47 9.41 9.33 2.49
N MET A 48 8.67 9.54 1.38
CA MET A 48 8.71 10.80 0.64
C MET A 48 8.09 11.96 1.43
N CYS A 49 6.98 11.74 2.13
CA CYS A 49 6.37 12.74 3.02
C CYS A 49 7.31 13.14 4.18
N LEU A 50 8.07 12.19 4.73
CA LEU A 50 9.09 12.46 5.74
C LEU A 50 10.26 13.30 5.19
N LEU A 51 10.72 13.01 3.96
CA LEU A 51 11.78 13.79 3.31
C LEU A 51 11.34 15.23 2.98
N LEU A 52 10.09 15.42 2.55
CA LEU A 52 9.52 16.75 2.29
C LEU A 52 9.39 17.57 3.59
N ASN A 53 8.99 16.94 4.71
CA ASN A 53 8.96 17.62 6.01
C ASN A 53 10.35 18.04 6.51
N LYS A 54 11.42 17.32 6.14
CA LYS A 54 12.81 17.73 6.44
C LYS A 54 13.37 18.79 5.49
N ARG A 55 12.68 19.10 4.39
CA ARG A 55 13.03 20.14 3.41
C ARG A 55 12.13 21.37 3.51
N LYS A 56 11.55 21.68 4.69
CA LYS A 56 11.07 23.04 4.92
C LYS A 56 12.28 23.99 4.76
N PRO A 57 12.21 25.02 3.88
CA PRO A 57 13.19 26.08 3.92
C PRO A 57 13.13 26.66 5.33
N LYS A 58 14.27 26.78 6.00
CA LYS A 58 14.38 27.71 7.12
C LYS A 58 14.16 29.08 6.49
N GLU A 59 12.94 29.59 6.58
CA GLU A 59 12.67 31.00 6.31
C GLU A 59 13.65 31.81 7.15
N ASP A 60 14.37 32.69 6.46
CA ASP A 60 15.36 33.62 6.97
C ASP A 60 14.89 34.29 8.26
N GLN A 61 15.40 33.84 9.40
CA GLN A 61 15.53 34.69 10.57
C GLN A 61 16.91 35.36 10.52
N CYS A 62 17.07 36.24 9.51
CA CYS A 62 18.12 37.23 9.52
C CYS A 62 17.81 38.23 10.64
N ARG A 63 18.48 38.00 11.77
CA ARG A 63 18.88 38.90 12.85
C ARG A 63 18.30 40.33 12.83
N HIS A 64 17.71 40.71 13.98
CA HIS A 64 17.74 42.03 14.63
C HIS A 64 17.95 43.29 13.77
N MET A 65 16.99 44.21 13.87
CA MET A 65 17.24 45.64 14.12
C MET A 65 16.02 46.22 14.88
N PRO A 66 16.14 46.68 16.12
CA PRO A 66 15.29 47.75 16.61
C PRO A 66 15.96 49.09 16.29
N LEU A 67 15.18 50.10 15.88
CA LEU A 67 15.19 51.46 16.41
C LEU A 67 14.23 52.33 15.59
N LYS A 68 13.09 52.67 16.22
CA LYS A 68 12.26 53.80 15.81
C LYS A 68 13.04 55.07 16.13
N ILE A 69 13.24 55.92 15.14
CA ILE A 69 13.71 57.30 15.32
C ILE A 69 12.44 58.16 15.37
N PHE A 70 12.25 58.90 16.47
CA PHE A 70 11.35 60.05 16.58
C PHE A 70 12.17 61.33 16.43
#